data_AF-A0A9Q3C354-F1
#
_entry.id   AF-A0A9Q3C354-F1
#
_cell.length_a   1.000
_cell.length_b   1.000
_cell.length_c   1.000
_cell.angle_alpha   90.00
_cell.angle_beta   90.00
_cell.angle_gamma   90.00
#
_symmetry.space_group_name_H-M   'P 1'
#
loop_
_entity.id
_entity.type
_entity.pdbx_description
1 polymer ?
#
loop_
_entity_poly.entity_id
_entity_poly.type
_entity_poly.pdbx_seq_one_letter_code
_entity_poly.pdbx_strand_id
1 'polypeptide(L)'
;MLKPVPKNIKEIQSFLGFSSYYRNHIRKFVHITSSLYKLCSKYVVFVITKERRDAYERIKHELTNAPVLILTDFELPFKLHIDSACSQGLGATLHQKQIVNGEPRERVICYISRRLKDSEARYGATQNECLFLVWALEKLHYHLEGAVFEVFTDCTALKSLLNMKTTNIHILRWQTAIQEYRGNMTIIYKEGKSHSNADGHWKMSKALQLMTLK
;
A
#
# COMPACT_ATOMS: atom_id res chain seq x y z
N MET A 1 -17.51 18.92 -2.37
CA MET A 1 -18.21 17.65 -2.09
C MET A 1 -18.38 17.49 -0.57
N LEU A 2 -19.48 18.00 0.01
CA LEU A 2 -19.72 17.94 1.46
C LEU A 2 -21.05 17.22 1.72
N LYS A 3 -21.07 15.88 1.50
CA LYS A 3 -22.22 15.09 1.98
C LYS A 3 -22.14 15.01 3.52
N PRO A 4 -23.28 15.15 4.23
CA PRO A 4 -23.34 14.95 5.67
C PRO A 4 -23.07 13.48 6.01
N VAL A 5 -22.77 13.22 7.29
CA VAL A 5 -22.55 11.86 7.80
C VAL A 5 -23.77 10.98 7.43
N PRO A 6 -23.54 9.81 6.82
CA PRO A 6 -24.60 8.98 6.27
C PRO A 6 -25.52 8.47 7.38
N LYS A 7 -26.83 8.52 7.12
CA LYS A 7 -27.88 8.07 8.05
C LYS A 7 -28.43 6.70 7.72
N ASN A 8 -28.18 6.22 6.50
CA ASN A 8 -28.71 4.97 5.97
C ASN A 8 -27.63 4.08 5.34
N ILE A 9 -27.89 2.77 5.28
CA ILE A 9 -27.00 1.79 4.63
C ILE A 9 -26.75 2.16 3.16
N LYS A 10 -27.79 2.57 2.42
CA LYS A 10 -27.69 2.97 1.00
C LYS A 10 -26.73 4.15 0.79
N GLU A 11 -26.72 5.12 1.71
CA GLU A 11 -25.85 6.28 1.64
C GLU A 11 -24.38 5.88 1.89
N ILE A 12 -24.14 4.98 2.86
CA ILE A 12 -22.81 4.42 3.09
C ILE A 12 -22.33 3.64 1.87
N GLN A 13 -23.18 2.79 1.29
CA GLN A 13 -22.81 2.00 0.11
C GLN A 13 -22.48 2.90 -1.08
N SER A 14 -23.27 3.95 -1.33
CA SER A 14 -23.00 4.94 -2.36
C SER A 14 -21.67 5.68 -2.11
N PHE A 15 -21.41 6.10 -0.87
CA PHE A 15 -20.15 6.75 -0.49
C PHE A 15 -18.94 5.82 -0.63
N LEU A 16 -19.05 4.56 -0.20
CA LEU A 16 -17.99 3.56 -0.33
C LEU A 16 -17.72 3.21 -1.80
N GLY A 17 -18.77 3.13 -2.62
CA GLY A 17 -18.63 2.97 -4.08
C GLY A 17 -17.84 4.11 -4.71
N PHE A 18 -18.22 5.36 -4.39
CA PHE A 18 -17.54 6.55 -4.89
C PHE A 18 -16.08 6.63 -4.40
N SER A 19 -15.86 6.49 -3.09
CA SER A 19 -14.51 6.56 -2.52
C SER A 19 -13.61 5.40 -2.97
N SER A 20 -14.18 4.23 -3.29
CA SER A 20 -13.43 3.11 -3.86
C SER A 20 -12.85 3.43 -5.24
N TYR A 21 -13.43 4.36 -6.00
CA TYR A 21 -12.84 4.78 -7.29
C TYR A 21 -11.46 5.43 -7.08
N TYR A 22 -11.33 6.23 -6.02
CA TYR A 22 -10.09 6.94 -5.67
C TYR A 22 -9.23 6.18 -4.66
N ARG A 23 -9.48 4.89 -4.42
CA ARG A 23 -8.73 4.10 -3.42
C ARG A 23 -7.22 4.13 -3.64
N ASN A 24 -6.77 4.30 -4.89
CA ASN A 24 -5.36 4.34 -5.26
C ASN A 24 -4.65 5.62 -4.81
N HIS A 25 -5.42 6.65 -4.43
CA HIS A 25 -4.92 7.93 -3.93
C HIS A 25 -4.86 7.97 -2.39
N ILE A 26 -5.48 6.99 -1.71
CA ILE A 26 -5.69 7.02 -0.28
C ILE A 26 -4.83 5.97 0.40
N ARG A 27 -3.87 6.42 1.21
CA ARG A 27 -3.03 5.54 2.02
C ARG A 27 -3.88 4.73 2.99
N LYS A 28 -3.66 3.41 3.03
CA LYS A 28 -4.36 2.48 3.95
C LYS A 28 -5.90 2.53 3.83
N PHE A 29 -6.42 2.76 2.63
CA PHE A 29 -7.87 2.84 2.36
C PHE A 29 -8.70 1.72 3.00
N VAL A 30 -8.24 0.47 2.87
CA VAL A 30 -8.94 -0.71 3.40
C VAL A 30 -9.02 -0.71 4.93
N HIS A 31 -7.97 -0.26 5.60
CA HIS A 31 -7.94 -0.15 7.06
C HIS A 31 -8.94 0.90 7.52
N ILE A 32 -8.94 2.07 6.90
CA ILE A 32 -9.85 3.17 7.26
C ILE A 32 -11.32 2.77 6.99
N THR A 33 -11.60 2.19 5.83
CA THR A 33 -12.96 1.77 5.46
C THR A 33 -13.39 0.46 6.14
N SER A 34 -12.52 -0.18 6.93
CA SER A 34 -12.78 -1.46 7.61
C SER A 34 -14.12 -1.47 8.33
N SER A 35 -14.27 -0.51 9.24
CA SER A 35 -15.43 -0.30 10.10
C SER A 35 -16.70 0.11 9.33
N LEU A 36 -16.54 0.80 8.20
CA LEU A 36 -17.64 1.27 7.35
C LEU A 36 -18.25 0.14 6.51
N TYR A 37 -17.44 -0.71 5.88
CA TYR A 37 -18.00 -1.87 5.18
C TYR A 37 -18.67 -2.87 6.14
N LYS A 38 -18.25 -2.94 7.41
CA LYS A 38 -18.94 -3.77 8.42
C LYS A 38 -20.39 -3.32 8.62
N LEU A 39 -20.71 -2.03 8.47
CA LEU A 39 -22.09 -1.51 8.51
C LEU A 39 -22.96 -1.98 7.35
N CYS A 40 -22.35 -2.41 6.24
CA CYS A 40 -23.07 -2.88 5.07
C CYS A 40 -23.45 -4.36 5.15
N SER A 41 -23.08 -5.06 6.25
CA SER A 41 -23.39 -6.47 6.45
C SER A 41 -24.83 -6.68 6.93
N LYS A 42 -25.46 -7.78 6.50
CA LYS A 42 -26.90 -8.08 6.73
C LYS A 42 -27.30 -8.17 8.21
N TYR A 43 -26.35 -8.53 9.08
CA TYR A 43 -26.61 -8.80 10.51
C TYR A 43 -26.09 -7.71 11.44
N VAL A 44 -25.67 -6.56 10.90
CA VAL A 44 -25.08 -5.47 11.69
C VAL A 44 -26.08 -4.32 11.82
N VAL A 45 -26.38 -3.95 13.06
CA VAL A 45 -27.22 -2.77 13.34
C VAL A 45 -26.47 -1.52 12.86
N PHE A 46 -27.18 -0.67 12.12
CA PHE A 46 -26.65 0.59 11.65
C PHE A 46 -26.46 1.57 12.81
N VAL A 47 -25.23 1.71 13.28
CA VAL A 47 -24.86 2.66 14.35
C VAL A 47 -23.59 3.39 13.96
N ILE A 48 -23.65 4.71 13.85
CA ILE A 48 -22.46 5.53 13.64
C ILE A 48 -21.77 5.76 14.98
N THR A 49 -20.82 4.89 15.30
CA THR A 49 -19.91 5.07 16.44
C THR A 49 -18.88 6.16 16.13
N LYS A 50 -18.14 6.62 17.16
CA LYS A 50 -17.04 7.57 17.00
C LYS A 50 -16.02 7.09 15.96
N GLU A 51 -15.58 5.83 16.06
CA GLU A 51 -14.65 5.20 15.09
C GLU A 51 -15.15 5.28 13.64
N ARG A 52 -16.45 4.99 13.41
CA ARG A 52 -17.06 5.03 12.07
C ARG A 52 -17.16 6.46 11.54
N ARG A 53 -17.47 7.43 12.41
CA ARG A 53 -17.47 8.85 12.06
C ARG A 53 -16.07 9.34 11.69
N ASP A 54 -15.08 9.00 12.50
CA ASP A 54 -13.68 9.37 12.26
C ASP A 54 -13.17 8.76 10.95
N ALA A 55 -13.51 7.51 10.66
CA ALA A 55 -13.21 6.86 9.39
C ALA A 55 -13.86 7.59 8.19
N TYR A 56 -15.13 8.00 8.32
CA TYR A 56 -15.85 8.72 7.28
C TYR A 56 -15.21 10.08 6.98
N GLU A 57 -14.98 10.89 8.02
CA GLU A 57 -14.36 12.21 7.86
C GLU A 57 -12.91 12.10 7.38
N ARG A 58 -12.16 11.06 7.80
CA ARG A 58 -10.82 10.80 7.28
C ARG A 58 -10.83 10.54 5.78
N ILE A 59 -11.68 9.64 5.27
CA ILE A 59 -11.77 9.39 3.83
C ILE A 59 -12.15 10.66 3.07
N LYS A 60 -13.08 11.45 3.61
CA LYS A 60 -13.50 12.72 3.01
C LYS A 60 -12.36 13.75 2.96
N HIS A 61 -11.57 13.84 4.03
CA HIS A 61 -10.37 14.67 4.07
C HIS A 61 -9.36 14.23 3.02
N GLU A 62 -9.07 12.93 2.95
CA GLU A 62 -8.13 12.36 1.97
C GLU A 62 -8.63 12.53 0.52
N LEU A 63 -9.94 12.46 0.26
CA LEU A 63 -10.49 12.72 -1.08
C LEU A 63 -10.40 14.20 -1.49
N THR A 64 -10.45 15.11 -0.51
CA THR A 64 -10.41 16.56 -0.76
C THR A 64 -8.97 17.06 -0.88
N ASN A 65 -8.07 16.49 -0.08
CA ASN A 65 -6.65 16.83 -0.03
C ASN A 65 -5.77 15.77 -0.71
N ALA A 66 -6.37 14.94 -1.58
CA ALA A 66 -5.71 13.80 -2.17
C ALA A 66 -4.38 14.26 -2.79
N PRO A 67 -3.24 13.64 -2.42
CA PRO A 67 -1.99 13.95 -3.08
C PRO A 67 -2.20 13.71 -4.57
N VAL A 68 -1.83 14.70 -5.38
CA VAL A 68 -1.85 14.58 -6.85
C VAL A 68 -0.99 13.36 -7.18
N LEU A 69 -1.63 12.24 -7.55
CA LEU A 69 -0.90 11.11 -8.12
C LEU A 69 -0.27 11.61 -9.41
N ILE A 70 1.00 11.27 -9.57
CA ILE A 70 1.79 11.81 -10.68
C ILE A 70 1.75 10.84 -11.81
N LEU A 71 1.87 11.39 -13.01
CA LEU A 71 2.12 10.59 -14.18
C LEU A 71 3.37 9.75 -13.96
N THR A 72 3.22 8.47 -14.23
CA THR A 72 4.30 7.52 -14.21
C THR A 72 5.27 7.79 -15.35
N ASP A 73 6.56 7.77 -15.04
CA ASP A 73 7.63 7.82 -16.04
C ASP A 73 8.24 6.42 -16.20
N PHE A 74 7.93 5.70 -17.27
CA PHE A 74 8.34 4.31 -17.43
C PHE A 74 9.86 4.13 -17.65
N GLU A 75 10.60 5.21 -17.92
CA GLU A 75 12.06 5.18 -18.06
C GLU A 75 12.77 5.20 -16.70
N LEU A 76 12.06 5.56 -15.63
CA LEU A 76 12.62 5.68 -14.29
C LEU A 76 12.29 4.45 -13.43
N PRO A 77 13.24 3.97 -12.61
CA PRO A 77 13.02 2.79 -11.80
C PRO A 77 11.94 3.01 -10.73
N PHE A 78 11.15 1.98 -10.47
CA PHE A 78 10.13 2.00 -9.45
C PHE A 78 10.64 1.52 -8.10
N LYS A 79 9.92 1.95 -7.05
CA LYS A 79 10.12 1.47 -5.69
C LYS A 79 8.80 0.98 -5.13
N LEU A 80 8.70 -0.32 -4.95
CA LEU A 80 7.55 -0.96 -4.33
C LEU A 80 7.82 -1.16 -2.85
N HIS A 81 7.09 -0.44 -2.01
CA HIS A 81 7.12 -0.66 -0.56
C HIS A 81 5.95 -1.53 -0.15
N ILE A 82 6.23 -2.67 0.46
CA ILE A 82 5.24 -3.56 1.04
C ILE A 82 5.14 -3.20 2.53
N ASP A 83 3.95 -2.82 2.98
CA ASP A 83 3.67 -2.55 4.39
C ASP A 83 2.81 -3.70 4.92
N SER A 84 3.47 -4.62 5.60
CA SER A 84 2.88 -5.78 6.28
C SER A 84 2.34 -5.43 7.67
N ALA A 85 1.96 -4.18 7.93
CA ALA A 85 1.40 -3.81 9.22
C ALA A 85 0.01 -4.42 9.47
N CYS A 86 0.03 -5.59 10.11
CA CYS A 86 -0.93 -6.10 11.09
C CYS A 86 -2.28 -6.65 10.58
N SER A 87 -2.45 -7.97 10.77
CA SER A 87 -3.67 -8.79 11.02
C SER A 87 -4.96 -8.62 10.19
N GLN A 88 -5.18 -7.53 9.46
CA GLN A 88 -6.49 -7.21 8.86
C GLN A 88 -6.45 -6.94 7.36
N GLY A 89 -5.28 -6.76 6.74
CA GLY A 89 -5.20 -6.45 5.31
C GLY A 89 -3.80 -6.41 4.72
N LEU A 90 -3.79 -6.45 3.38
CA LEU A 90 -2.66 -6.26 2.49
C LEU A 90 -2.51 -4.78 2.14
N GLY A 91 -1.29 -4.26 2.15
CA GLY A 91 -0.98 -2.90 1.74
C GLY A 91 0.36 -2.82 1.01
N ALA A 92 0.41 -2.10 -0.11
CA ALA A 92 1.66 -1.73 -0.75
C ALA A 92 1.55 -0.34 -1.37
N THR A 93 2.69 0.29 -1.58
CA THR A 93 2.79 1.65 -2.14
C THR A 93 3.86 1.66 -3.21
N LEU A 94 3.50 2.19 -4.38
CA LEU A 94 4.41 2.34 -5.50
C LEU A 94 4.94 3.78 -5.53
N HIS A 95 6.25 3.92 -5.55
CA HIS A 95 6.95 5.20 -5.56
C HIS A 95 7.88 5.29 -6.76
N GLN A 96 8.20 6.51 -7.12
CA GLN A 96 9.18 6.80 -8.15
C GLN A 96 9.97 8.06 -7.75
N LYS A 97 11.28 8.06 -8.02
CA LYS A 97 12.10 9.26 -7.88
C LYS A 97 11.99 10.07 -9.16
N GLN A 98 11.41 11.26 -9.08
CA GLN A 98 11.24 12.16 -10.23
C GLN A 98 11.85 13.53 -9.92
N ILE A 99 12.28 14.24 -10.96
CA ILE A 99 12.75 15.62 -10.81
C ILE A 99 11.54 16.54 -10.69
N VAL A 100 11.45 17.29 -9.60
CA VAL A 100 10.41 18.30 -9.37
C VAL A 100 11.09 19.60 -9.00
N ASN A 101 10.81 20.66 -9.75
CA ASN A 101 11.43 21.97 -9.57
C ASN A 101 12.97 21.91 -9.57
N GLY A 102 13.55 21.04 -10.40
CA GLY A 102 15.01 20.86 -10.51
C GLY A 102 15.64 19.94 -9.47
N GLU A 103 14.88 19.40 -8.50
CA GLU A 103 15.40 18.52 -7.46
C GLU A 103 14.82 17.10 -7.56
N PRO A 104 15.62 16.03 -7.33
CA PRO A 104 15.10 14.68 -7.25
C PRO A 104 14.26 14.50 -5.97
N ARG A 105 12.98 14.16 -6.15
CA ARG A 105 12.05 13.88 -5.05
C ARG A 105 11.40 12.53 -5.26
N GLU A 106 11.32 11.74 -4.19
CA GLU A 106 10.57 10.49 -4.18
C GLU A 106 9.08 10.82 -4.00
N ARG A 107 8.25 10.34 -4.93
CA ARG A 107 6.82 10.61 -4.92
C ARG A 107 6.02 9.34 -5.11
N VAL A 108 4.82 9.34 -4.56
CA VAL A 108 3.91 8.19 -4.62
C VAL A 108 3.15 8.22 -5.94
N ILE A 109 3.21 7.11 -6.67
CA ILE A 109 2.45 6.87 -7.91
C ILE A 109 1.07 6.31 -7.57
N CYS A 110 1.01 5.32 -6.68
CA CYS A 110 -0.27 4.79 -6.21
C CYS A 110 -0.15 4.02 -4.89
N TYR A 111 -1.26 3.97 -4.16
CA TYR A 111 -1.47 3.11 -3.01
C TYR A 111 -2.33 1.91 -3.41
N ILE A 112 -1.94 0.70 -3.04
CA ILE A 112 -2.80 -0.47 -3.18
C ILE A 112 -3.05 -1.08 -1.81
N SER A 113 -4.29 -1.50 -1.57
CA SER A 113 -4.62 -2.27 -0.38
C SER A 113 -5.76 -3.22 -0.65
N ARG A 114 -5.85 -4.36 0.03
CA ARG A 114 -7.05 -5.22 0.06
C ARG A 114 -7.20 -5.91 1.42
N ARG A 115 -8.38 -6.44 1.72
CA ARG A 115 -8.57 -7.28 2.91
C ARG A 115 -8.01 -8.68 2.66
N LEU A 116 -7.56 -9.31 3.74
CA LEU A 116 -7.26 -10.74 3.72
C LEU A 116 -8.55 -11.55 3.60
N LYS A 117 -8.49 -12.63 2.85
CA LYS A 117 -9.54 -13.65 2.86
C LYS A 117 -9.43 -14.50 4.13
N ASP A 118 -10.51 -15.14 4.55
CA ASP A 118 -10.52 -16.00 5.73
C ASP A 118 -9.56 -17.21 5.63
N SER A 119 -9.23 -17.64 4.41
CA SER A 119 -8.20 -18.66 4.17
C SER A 119 -6.80 -18.09 4.35
N GLU A 120 -6.57 -16.85 3.91
CA GLU A 120 -5.28 -16.15 3.96
C GLU A 120 -4.95 -15.71 5.39
N ALA A 121 -5.97 -15.35 6.18
CA ALA A 121 -5.81 -14.99 7.58
C ALA A 121 -5.22 -16.12 8.46
N ARG A 122 -5.25 -17.37 7.99
CA ARG A 122 -4.69 -18.55 8.68
C ARG A 122 -3.26 -18.88 8.27
N TYR A 123 -2.70 -18.18 7.30
CA TYR A 123 -1.33 -18.42 6.86
C TYR A 123 -0.31 -17.92 7.88
N GLY A 124 0.85 -18.60 7.92
CA GLY A 124 1.98 -18.14 8.72
C GLY A 124 2.57 -16.84 8.18
N ALA A 125 3.37 -16.15 9.00
CA ALA A 125 3.96 -14.86 8.64
C ALA A 125 4.68 -14.88 7.28
N THR A 126 5.56 -15.86 7.04
CA THR A 126 6.29 -15.99 5.75
C THR A 126 5.37 -16.22 4.55
N GLN A 127 4.28 -16.97 4.73
CA GLN A 127 3.31 -17.20 3.66
C GLN A 127 2.53 -15.93 3.35
N ASN A 128 2.17 -15.16 4.38
CA ASN A 128 1.52 -13.86 4.21
C ASN A 128 2.45 -12.92 3.44
N GLU A 129 3.70 -12.76 3.86
CA GLU A 129 4.65 -11.88 3.16
C GLU A 129 4.83 -12.26 1.67
N CYS A 130 4.90 -13.55 1.38
CA CYS A 130 4.97 -14.05 0.00
C CYS A 130 3.69 -13.74 -0.80
N LEU A 131 2.53 -13.99 -0.20
CA LEU A 131 1.23 -13.62 -0.78
C LEU A 131 1.14 -12.11 -1.03
N PHE A 132 1.69 -11.28 -0.13
CA PHE A 132 1.67 -9.83 -0.23
C PHE A 132 2.45 -9.36 -1.44
N LEU A 133 3.67 -9.90 -1.63
CA LEU A 133 4.50 -9.62 -2.79
C LEU A 133 3.81 -10.04 -4.09
N VAL A 134 3.36 -11.30 -4.19
CA VAL A 134 2.71 -11.79 -5.41
C VAL A 134 1.48 -10.96 -5.77
N TRP A 135 0.63 -10.68 -4.78
CA TRP A 135 -0.55 -9.85 -4.99
C TRP A 135 -0.19 -8.43 -5.46
N ALA A 136 0.85 -7.82 -4.89
CA ALA A 136 1.29 -6.49 -5.28
C ALA A 136 1.83 -6.48 -6.73
N LEU A 137 2.61 -7.48 -7.11
CA LEU A 137 3.10 -7.66 -8.48
C LEU A 137 1.95 -7.84 -9.48
N GLU A 138 1.01 -8.73 -9.20
CA GLU A 138 -0.18 -8.94 -10.05
C GLU A 138 -1.01 -7.66 -10.20
N LYS A 139 -1.16 -6.87 -9.14
CA LYS A 139 -1.94 -5.63 -9.19
C LYS A 139 -1.24 -4.47 -9.88
N LEU A 140 0.09 -4.45 -9.83
CA LEU A 140 0.90 -3.40 -10.42
C LEU A 140 1.58 -3.86 -11.72
N HIS A 141 1.14 -4.98 -12.30
CA HIS A 141 1.68 -5.55 -13.52
C HIS A 141 1.87 -4.50 -14.63
N TYR A 142 0.84 -3.69 -14.91
CA TYR A 142 0.91 -2.59 -15.89
C TYR A 142 2.01 -1.54 -15.65
N HIS A 143 2.52 -1.42 -14.43
CA HIS A 143 3.62 -0.51 -14.10
C HIS A 143 4.97 -1.22 -14.02
N LEU A 144 4.98 -2.50 -13.62
CA LEU A 144 6.20 -3.24 -13.29
C LEU A 144 6.68 -4.16 -14.41
N GLU A 145 5.81 -4.49 -15.37
CA GLU A 145 6.19 -5.28 -16.54
C GLU A 145 7.25 -4.54 -17.36
N GLY A 146 8.38 -5.19 -17.62
CA GLY A 146 9.52 -4.61 -18.35
C GLY A 146 10.33 -3.54 -17.59
N ALA A 147 9.80 -2.96 -16.51
CA ALA A 147 10.48 -1.92 -15.74
C ALA A 147 11.48 -2.50 -14.72
N VAL A 148 12.50 -1.71 -14.38
CA VAL A 148 13.42 -2.01 -13.26
C VAL A 148 12.83 -1.49 -11.96
N PHE A 149 12.81 -2.31 -10.91
CA PHE A 149 12.23 -1.89 -9.64
C PHE A 149 12.85 -2.55 -8.41
N GLU A 150 12.75 -1.82 -7.29
CA GLU A 150 13.20 -2.23 -5.97
C GLU A 150 11.99 -2.55 -5.09
N VAL A 151 11.99 -3.72 -4.45
CA VAL A 151 10.97 -4.11 -3.47
C VAL A 151 11.53 -3.95 -2.07
N PHE A 152 10.90 -3.10 -1.27
CA PHE A 152 11.23 -2.90 0.14
C PHE A 152 10.27 -3.69 1.03
N THR A 153 10.81 -4.54 1.88
CA THR A 153 10.06 -5.38 2.83
C THR A 153 10.77 -5.48 4.17
N ASP A 154 10.01 -5.67 5.24
CA ASP A 154 10.48 -5.97 6.60
C ASP A 154 10.58 -7.48 6.88
N CYS A 155 10.42 -8.32 5.86
CA CYS A 155 10.55 -9.76 5.96
C CYS A 155 11.89 -10.24 5.36
N THR A 156 12.79 -10.73 6.21
CA THR A 156 14.05 -11.35 5.76
C THR A 156 13.83 -12.61 4.92
N ALA A 157 12.73 -13.35 5.17
CA ALA A 157 12.43 -14.58 4.44
C ALA A 157 12.12 -14.34 2.96
N LEU A 158 11.60 -13.16 2.58
CA LEU A 158 11.38 -12.80 1.18
C LEU A 158 12.67 -12.67 0.37
N LYS A 159 13.77 -12.28 1.02
CA LYS A 159 15.08 -12.20 0.37
C LYS A 159 15.59 -13.59 -0.04
N SER A 160 15.38 -14.57 0.82
CA SER A 160 15.79 -15.96 0.58
C SER A 160 14.75 -16.75 -0.21
N LEU A 161 13.51 -16.26 -0.33
CA LEU A 161 12.37 -16.94 -0.93
C LEU A 161 12.70 -17.52 -2.31
N LEU A 162 13.38 -16.78 -3.19
CA LEU A 162 13.65 -17.23 -4.56
C LEU A 162 14.63 -18.40 -4.65
N ASN A 163 15.46 -18.61 -3.63
CA ASN A 163 16.49 -19.65 -3.60
C ASN A 163 16.13 -20.78 -2.63
N MET A 164 15.08 -20.64 -1.83
CA MET A 164 14.67 -21.64 -0.85
C MET A 164 13.93 -22.80 -1.51
N LYS A 165 14.42 -24.03 -1.29
CA LYS A 165 13.68 -25.25 -1.59
C LYS A 165 12.57 -25.40 -0.56
N THR A 166 11.32 -25.44 -1.03
CA THR A 166 10.13 -25.49 -0.16
C THR A 166 9.21 -26.63 -0.62
N THR A 167 8.69 -27.41 0.33
CA THR A 167 7.69 -28.47 0.08
C THR A 167 6.25 -27.95 0.06
N ASN A 168 6.05 -26.70 0.47
CA ASN A 168 4.74 -26.04 0.50
C ASN A 168 4.29 -25.61 -0.91
N ILE A 169 3.18 -26.19 -1.38
CA ILE A 169 2.62 -25.98 -2.71
C ILE A 169 2.26 -24.50 -2.96
N HIS A 170 1.80 -23.77 -1.95
CA HIS A 170 1.47 -22.35 -2.11
C HIS A 170 2.70 -21.51 -2.43
N ILE A 171 3.78 -21.72 -1.66
CA ILE A 171 5.04 -21.01 -1.85
C ILE A 171 5.65 -21.35 -3.21
N LEU A 172 5.58 -22.62 -3.63
CA LEU A 172 6.09 -23.03 -4.95
C LEU A 172 5.37 -22.30 -6.10
N ARG A 173 4.02 -22.22 -6.04
CA ARG A 173 3.23 -21.48 -7.05
C ARG A 173 3.59 -19.99 -7.07
N TRP A 174 3.77 -19.40 -5.90
CA TRP A 174 4.15 -18.00 -5.76
C TRP A 174 5.57 -17.73 -6.26
N GLN A 175 6.52 -18.63 -6.00
CA GLN A 175 7.86 -18.56 -6.56
C GLN A 175 7.81 -18.53 -8.09
N THR A 176 7.02 -19.41 -8.73
CA THR A 176 6.85 -19.42 -10.18
C THR A 176 6.31 -18.09 -10.71
N ALA A 177 5.31 -17.49 -10.05
CA ALA A 177 4.78 -16.20 -10.46
C ALA A 177 5.80 -15.05 -10.35
N ILE A 178 6.66 -15.08 -9.32
CA ILE A 178 7.69 -14.04 -9.12
C ILE A 178 8.84 -14.18 -10.14
N GLN A 179 9.06 -15.36 -10.73
CA GLN A 179 10.16 -15.58 -11.67
C GLN A 179 10.13 -14.67 -12.89
N GLU A 180 8.94 -14.28 -13.34
CA GLU A 180 8.75 -13.35 -14.46
C GLU A 180 9.45 -12.00 -14.21
N TYR A 181 9.44 -11.51 -12.97
CA TYR A 181 10.01 -10.21 -12.60
C TYR A 181 11.47 -10.32 -12.12
N ARG A 182 12.01 -11.53 -12.01
CA ARG A 182 13.32 -11.77 -11.36
C ARG A 182 14.47 -11.02 -12.02
N GLY A 183 14.44 -10.84 -13.34
CA GLY A 183 15.49 -10.14 -14.07
C GLY A 183 15.61 -8.65 -13.70
N ASN A 184 14.47 -8.03 -13.37
CA ASN A 184 14.38 -6.57 -13.21
C ASN A 184 14.04 -6.14 -11.78
N MET A 185 13.79 -7.10 -10.88
CA MET A 185 13.39 -6.89 -9.50
C MET A 185 14.55 -7.11 -8.52
N THR A 186 14.80 -6.14 -7.65
CA THR A 186 15.72 -6.26 -6.51
C THR A 186 14.98 -6.21 -5.18
N ILE A 187 15.08 -7.24 -4.34
CA ILE A 187 14.46 -7.27 -3.01
C ILE A 187 15.42 -6.72 -1.96
N ILE A 188 15.01 -5.66 -1.27
CA ILE A 188 15.74 -4.96 -0.23
C ILE A 188 15.02 -5.13 1.10
N TYR A 189 15.70 -5.77 2.05
CA TYR A 189 15.23 -5.84 3.43
C TYR A 189 15.47 -4.50 4.14
N LYS A 190 14.44 -3.99 4.83
CA LYS A 190 14.53 -2.78 5.65
C LYS A 190 13.88 -3.04 7.01
N GLU A 191 14.65 -2.89 8.08
CA GLU A 191 14.12 -3.14 9.44
C GLU A 191 12.93 -2.23 9.76
N GLY A 192 11.90 -2.80 10.38
CA GLY A 192 10.62 -2.14 10.67
C GLY A 192 10.73 -0.86 11.52
N LYS A 193 11.83 -0.65 12.25
CA LYS A 193 12.11 0.61 12.97
C LYS A 193 12.39 1.80 12.03
N SER A 194 12.65 1.55 10.75
CA SER A 194 12.80 2.58 9.72
C SER A 194 11.48 2.91 9.00
N HIS A 195 10.37 2.25 9.35
CA HIS A 195 9.03 2.61 8.89
C HIS A 195 8.38 3.75 9.70
N SER A 196 9.02 4.23 10.78
CA SER A 196 8.65 5.51 11.41
C SER A 196 8.80 6.71 10.46
N ASN A 197 9.47 6.55 9.31
CA ASN A 197 9.50 7.53 8.23
C ASN A 197 8.24 7.52 7.33
N ALA A 198 7.26 6.64 7.59
CA ALA A 198 5.93 6.72 6.98
C ALA A 198 4.96 7.62 7.77
N ASP A 199 5.36 8.12 8.95
CA ASP A 199 4.56 9.03 9.79
C ASP A 199 5.30 10.33 10.17
N GLY A 200 6.38 10.68 9.46
CA GLY A 200 6.99 12.00 9.60
C GLY A 200 8.02 12.21 8.50
N HIS A 201 7.84 13.29 7.72
CA HIS A 201 8.87 13.97 6.93
C HIS A 201 10.01 13.07 6.46
N TRP A 202 9.97 12.61 5.20
CA TRP A 202 11.16 12.12 4.53
C TRP A 202 12.27 13.15 4.79
N LYS A 203 13.29 12.75 5.55
CA LYS A 203 14.36 13.66 5.97
C LYS A 203 14.94 14.25 4.69
N MET A 204 14.72 15.57 4.51
CA MET A 204 15.62 16.36 3.69
C MET A 204 17.03 16.02 4.12
N SER A 205 17.84 15.73 3.11
CA SER A 205 19.27 15.50 3.22
C SER A 205 19.89 16.36 4.32
N LYS A 206 20.59 15.73 5.25
CA LYS A 206 21.47 16.37 6.24
C LYS A 206 22.70 16.95 5.51
N ALA A 207 22.46 17.89 4.58
CA ALA A 207 23.47 18.54 3.76
C ALA A 207 23.26 20.06 3.60
N LEU A 208 22.21 20.65 4.18
CA LEU A 208 21.89 22.08 3.98
C LEU A 208 21.93 22.95 5.26
N GLN A 209 22.59 22.49 6.33
CA GLN A 209 22.83 23.30 7.53
C GLN A 209 24.29 23.75 7.73
N LEU A 210 25.18 23.54 6.75
CA LEU A 210 26.58 23.97 6.84
C LEU A 210 26.98 25.11 5.89
N MET A 211 26.05 25.77 5.21
CA MET A 211 26.38 26.85 4.24
C MET A 211 25.81 28.25 4.55
N THR A 212 25.28 28.49 5.75
CA THR A 212 24.87 29.86 6.16
C THR A 212 25.27 30.18 7.60
N LEU A 213 26.57 30.09 7.88
CA LEU A 213 27.24 30.86 8.93
C LEU A 213 28.63 31.31 8.40
N LYS A 214 28.61 32.40 7.63
CA LYS A 214 29.60 33.47 7.65
C LYS A 214 28.84 34.79 7.58
#